data_AF-A0A9D7YNW7-F1
#
_entry.id   AF-A0A9D7YNW7-F1
#
_cell.length_a   1.000
_cell.length_b   1.000
_cell.length_c   1.000
_cell.angle_alpha   90.00
_cell.angle_beta   90.00
_cell.angle_gamma   90.00
#
_symmetry.space_group_name_H-M   'P 1'
#
loop_
_entity.id
_entity.type
_entity.pdbx_description
1 polymer ?
#
loop_
_entity_poly.entity_id
_entity_poly.type
_entity_poly.pdbx_seq_one_letter_code
_entity_poly.pdbx_strand_id
1 'polypeptide(L)'
;MIASEKELFEDTPQRDVRKVILQMLGGAVFGFLFMIGLDYLIDMDVLFDRLSGPEILAFTFAVIFTLIGLIVIAMSFSRRLFMTNHRNEGASEAEFTGVKPMLRWSSICLFLYAAALLGLALTGQFDAGQKILVFWGVVLAMVGQSAISMYLWRSYDELYRGVTRESCATAFVITEILLFVWGAAALCGLQIAFEPLAVIVAVMGIYWTVSIWFVAKRGLV
;
A
#
# COMPACT_ATOMS: atom_id res chain seq x y z
N MET A 1 -34.65 -8.02 31.51
CA MET A 1 -33.95 -6.89 30.86
C MET A 1 -32.47 -7.03 31.20
N ILE A 2 -31.77 -7.83 30.40
CA ILE A 2 -30.31 -7.98 30.19
C ILE A 2 -30.27 -9.08 29.13
N ALA A 3 -30.29 -8.67 27.86
CA ALA A 3 -29.97 -9.59 26.78
C ALA A 3 -28.46 -9.82 26.85
N SER A 4 -28.07 -11.09 26.91
CA SER A 4 -26.71 -11.57 27.01
C SER A 4 -25.83 -11.01 25.88
N GLU A 5 -24.81 -10.24 26.25
CA GLU A 5 -23.72 -9.72 25.39
C GLU A 5 -23.02 -10.81 24.53
N LYS A 6 -23.28 -12.09 24.79
CA LYS A 6 -22.71 -13.21 24.04
C LYS A 6 -23.37 -13.49 22.69
N GLU A 7 -24.63 -13.10 22.48
CA GLU A 7 -25.31 -13.40 21.21
C GLU A 7 -24.99 -12.39 20.09
N LEU A 8 -24.36 -11.25 20.40
CA LEU A 8 -24.03 -10.23 19.39
C LEU A 8 -22.71 -10.49 18.64
N PHE A 9 -21.92 -11.48 19.06
CA PHE A 9 -20.61 -11.81 18.46
C PHE A 9 -20.58 -13.16 17.72
N GLU A 10 -21.70 -13.90 17.70
CA GLU A 10 -21.73 -15.27 17.19
C GLU A 10 -22.04 -15.42 15.71
N ASP A 11 -22.27 -14.32 14.98
CA ASP A 11 -22.54 -14.34 13.54
C ASP A 11 -21.49 -13.54 12.74
N THR A 12 -20.21 -13.76 13.07
CA THR A 12 -19.15 -13.45 12.11
C THR A 12 -19.11 -14.59 11.09
N PRO A 13 -19.38 -14.35 9.79
CA PRO A 13 -19.29 -15.39 8.79
C PRO A 13 -17.88 -15.95 8.84
N GLN A 14 -17.72 -17.21 9.27
CA GLN A 14 -16.43 -17.89 9.29
C GLN A 14 -15.85 -17.81 7.89
N ARG A 15 -14.86 -16.93 7.69
CA ARG A 15 -14.13 -16.84 6.44
C ARG A 15 -13.48 -18.19 6.23
N ASP A 16 -13.97 -18.88 5.21
CA ASP A 16 -13.50 -20.19 4.81
C ASP A 16 -11.98 -20.12 4.59
N VAL A 17 -11.22 -20.60 5.58
CA VAL A 17 -9.74 -20.50 5.63
C VAL A 17 -9.14 -21.09 4.34
N ARG A 18 -9.84 -22.07 3.75
CA ARG A 18 -9.52 -22.64 2.45
C ARG A 18 -9.55 -21.60 1.33
N LYS A 19 -10.55 -20.70 1.29
CA LYS A 19 -10.63 -19.63 0.29
C LYS A 19 -9.51 -18.60 0.48
N VAL A 20 -9.17 -18.27 1.73
CA VAL A 20 -8.05 -17.36 2.04
C VAL A 20 -6.73 -17.97 1.57
N ILE A 21 -6.46 -19.25 1.91
CA ILE A 21 -5.27 -19.97 1.44
C ILE A 21 -5.25 -20.06 -0.08
N LEU A 22 -6.39 -20.32 -0.73
CA LEU A 22 -6.48 -20.39 -2.19
C LEU A 22 -6.21 -19.03 -2.86
N GLN A 23 -6.67 -17.93 -2.27
CA GLN A 23 -6.38 -16.58 -2.73
C GLN A 23 -4.91 -16.20 -2.51
N MET A 24 -4.31 -16.62 -1.40
CA MET A 24 -2.87 -16.46 -1.15
C MET A 24 -2.03 -17.25 -2.15
N LEU A 25 -2.38 -18.51 -2.41
CA LEU A 25 -1.73 -19.34 -3.42
C LEU A 25 -1.92 -18.75 -4.82
N GLY A 26 -3.12 -18.28 -5.16
CA GLY A 26 -3.39 -17.60 -6.42
C GLY A 26 -2.55 -16.35 -6.60
N GLY A 27 -2.43 -15.53 -5.56
CA GLY A 27 -1.56 -14.35 -5.53
C GLY A 27 -0.08 -14.72 -5.66
N ALA A 28 0.37 -15.76 -4.97
CA ALA A 28 1.75 -16.24 -5.04
C ALA A 28 2.11 -16.77 -6.44
N VAL A 29 1.24 -17.59 -7.04
CA VAL A 29 1.43 -18.10 -8.41
C VAL A 29 1.42 -16.97 -9.43
N PHE A 30 0.48 -16.03 -9.30
CA PHE A 30 0.44 -14.85 -10.16
C PHE A 30 1.69 -14.01 -10.03
N GLY A 31 2.15 -13.74 -8.81
CA GLY A 31 3.40 -13.02 -8.55
C GLY A 31 4.61 -13.70 -9.14
N PHE A 32 4.71 -15.03 -9.02
CA PHE A 32 5.79 -15.83 -9.60
C PHE A 32 5.78 -15.78 -11.14
N LEU A 33 4.63 -15.99 -11.77
CA LEU A 33 4.49 -15.91 -13.24
C LEU A 33 4.73 -14.50 -13.77
N PHE A 34 4.30 -13.48 -13.02
CA PHE A 34 4.55 -12.08 -13.35
C PHE A 34 6.05 -11.76 -13.30
N MET A 35 6.78 -12.29 -12.31
CA MET A 35 8.24 -12.16 -12.23
C MET A 35 8.95 -12.82 -13.42
N ILE A 36 8.57 -14.05 -13.78
CA ILE A 36 9.11 -14.72 -14.98
C ILE A 36 8.80 -13.91 -16.25
N GLY A 37 7.58 -13.38 -16.37
CA GLY A 37 7.19 -12.56 -17.51
C GLY A 37 7.99 -11.26 -17.60
N LEU A 38 8.31 -10.65 -16.45
CA LEU A 38 9.18 -9.48 -16.39
C LEU A 38 10.62 -9.81 -16.77
N ASP A 39 11.17 -10.94 -16.30
CA ASP A 39 12.52 -11.42 -16.66
C ASP A 39 12.68 -11.69 -18.17
N TYR A 40 11.61 -12.15 -18.83
CA TYR A 40 11.59 -12.30 -20.29
C TYR A 40 11.59 -10.97 -21.06
N LEU A 41 11.08 -9.89 -20.46
CA LEU A 41 10.94 -8.58 -21.12
C LEU A 41 12.08 -7.61 -20.76
N ILE A 42 12.63 -7.76 -19.56
CA ILE A 42 13.69 -6.96 -18.96
C ILE A 42 14.64 -7.97 -18.36
N ASP A 43 15.91 -7.94 -18.74
CA ASP A 43 16.94 -8.84 -18.21
C ASP A 43 17.10 -8.57 -16.69
N MET A 44 16.28 -9.24 -15.87
CA MET A 44 16.07 -8.87 -14.47
C MET A 44 17.29 -9.25 -13.65
N ASP A 45 18.01 -10.30 -14.03
CA ASP A 45 19.29 -10.66 -13.41
C ASP A 45 20.29 -9.50 -13.48
N VAL A 46 20.41 -8.84 -14.64
CA VAL A 46 21.30 -7.68 -14.82
C VAL A 46 20.82 -6.46 -14.04
N LEU A 47 19.50 -6.30 -13.89
CA LEU A 47 18.90 -5.20 -13.13
C LEU A 47 19.10 -5.40 -11.62
N PHE A 48 18.82 -6.60 -11.10
CA PHE A 48 18.91 -6.92 -9.68
C PHE A 48 20.35 -7.03 -9.18
N ASP A 49 21.29 -7.48 -10.02
CA ASP A 49 22.73 -7.47 -9.68
C ASP A 49 23.29 -6.06 -9.48
N ARG A 50 22.61 -5.03 -10.02
CA ARG A 50 23.02 -3.62 -9.92
C ARG A 50 22.29 -2.84 -8.83
N LEU A 51 21.28 -3.44 -8.19
CA LEU A 51 20.43 -2.77 -7.21
C LEU A 51 20.79 -3.19 -5.78
N SER A 52 20.83 -2.24 -4.86
CA SER A 52 20.97 -2.51 -3.42
C SER A 52 19.69 -3.13 -2.86
N GLY A 53 19.77 -3.87 -1.73
CA GLY A 53 18.60 -4.46 -1.09
C GLY A 53 17.41 -3.49 -0.86
N PRO A 54 17.65 -2.25 -0.37
CA PRO A 54 16.63 -1.21 -0.27
C PRO A 54 16.01 -0.80 -1.61
N GLU A 55 16.80 -0.71 -2.69
CA GLU A 55 16.32 -0.38 -4.03
C GLU A 55 15.39 -1.48 -4.57
N ILE A 56 15.72 -2.76 -4.34
CA ILE A 56 14.87 -3.91 -4.69
C ILE A 56 13.52 -3.84 -3.99
N LEU A 57 13.51 -3.53 -2.69
CA LEU A 57 12.27 -3.41 -1.92
C LEU A 57 11.44 -2.21 -2.38
N ALA A 58 12.07 -1.06 -2.65
CA ALA A 58 11.39 0.12 -3.20
C ALA A 58 10.75 -0.18 -4.56
N PHE A 59 11.49 -0.86 -5.45
CA PHE A 59 10.97 -1.32 -6.74
C PHE A 59 9.78 -2.27 -6.57
N THR A 60 9.88 -3.21 -5.62
CA THR A 60 8.81 -4.16 -5.33
C THR A 60 7.54 -3.44 -4.86
N PHE A 61 7.64 -2.48 -3.93
CA PHE A 61 6.49 -1.68 -3.52
C PHE A 61 5.92 -0.83 -4.66
N ALA A 62 6.77 -0.29 -5.54
CA ALA A 62 6.32 0.45 -6.71
C ALA A 62 5.48 -0.42 -7.65
N VAL A 63 5.93 -1.64 -7.92
CA VAL A 63 5.19 -2.64 -8.72
C VAL A 63 3.86 -3.00 -8.05
N ILE A 64 3.87 -3.29 -6.75
CA ILE A 64 2.64 -3.62 -5.99
C ILE A 64 1.64 -2.48 -6.07
N PHE A 65 2.04 -1.24 -5.80
CA PHE A 65 1.14 -0.09 -5.89
C PHE A 65 0.66 0.19 -7.31
N THR A 66 1.48 -0.09 -8.31
CA THR A 66 1.07 0.00 -9.72
C THR A 66 -0.02 -1.02 -10.04
N LEU A 67 0.15 -2.28 -9.63
CA LEU A 67 -0.83 -3.34 -9.83
C LEU A 67 -2.14 -3.04 -9.09
N ILE A 68 -2.07 -2.64 -7.82
CA ILE A 68 -3.26 -2.24 -7.06
C ILE A 68 -3.93 -1.02 -7.71
N GLY A 69 -3.16 -0.02 -8.14
CA GLY A 69 -3.66 1.15 -8.86
C GLY A 69 -4.40 0.78 -10.14
N LEU A 70 -3.85 -0.16 -10.92
CA LEU A 70 -4.47 -0.69 -12.14
C LEU A 70 -5.78 -1.44 -11.85
N ILE A 71 -5.83 -2.24 -10.77
CA ILE A 71 -7.05 -2.93 -10.37
C ILE A 71 -8.10 -1.91 -9.92
N VAL A 72 -7.74 -0.95 -9.07
CA VAL A 72 -8.65 0.08 -8.55
C VAL A 72 -9.19 0.97 -9.67
N ILE A 73 -8.34 1.39 -10.62
CA ILE A 73 -8.80 2.20 -11.75
C ILE A 73 -9.69 1.38 -12.69
N ALA A 74 -9.39 0.09 -12.93
CA ALA A 74 -10.25 -0.80 -13.70
C ALA A 74 -11.62 -1.00 -13.03
N MET A 75 -11.66 -1.16 -11.70
CA MET A 75 -12.91 -1.19 -10.92
C MET A 75 -13.71 0.11 -11.05
N SER A 76 -13.04 1.25 -11.17
CA SER A 76 -13.72 2.55 -11.37
C SER A 76 -14.43 2.68 -12.73
N PHE A 77 -13.99 1.90 -13.73
CA PHE A 77 -14.59 1.88 -15.07
C PHE A 77 -15.59 0.73 -15.26
N SER A 78 -15.34 -0.43 -14.63
CA SER A 78 -16.18 -1.61 -14.80
C SER A 78 -17.06 -1.85 -13.57
N ARG A 79 -18.34 -1.50 -13.73
CA ARG A 79 -19.39 -1.82 -12.75
C ARG A 79 -19.43 -3.32 -12.43
N ARG A 80 -19.26 -4.18 -13.43
CA ARG A 80 -19.30 -5.64 -13.25
C ARG A 80 -18.19 -6.12 -12.31
N LEU A 81 -17.00 -5.54 -12.40
CA LEU A 81 -15.89 -5.87 -11.50
C LEU A 81 -16.16 -5.38 -10.08
N PHE A 82 -16.66 -4.15 -9.92
CA PHE A 82 -17.02 -3.59 -8.61
C PHE A 82 -18.10 -4.42 -7.90
N MET A 83 -19.20 -4.73 -8.59
CA MET A 83 -20.33 -5.50 -8.04
C MET A 83 -19.97 -6.97 -7.79
N THR A 84 -19.00 -7.53 -8.51
CA THR A 84 -18.50 -8.89 -8.24
C THR A 84 -17.66 -8.93 -6.96
N ASN A 85 -16.84 -7.90 -6.73
CA ASN A 85 -16.04 -7.80 -5.51
C ASN A 85 -16.87 -7.48 -4.27
N HIS A 86 -17.92 -6.65 -4.40
CA HIS A 86 -18.81 -6.27 -3.27
C HIS A 86 -20.14 -7.05 -3.25
N ARG A 87 -20.19 -8.22 -3.89
CA ARG A 87 -21.43 -9.01 -4.03
C ARG A 87 -22.01 -9.44 -2.69
N ASN A 88 -21.16 -9.63 -1.68
CA ASN A 88 -21.57 -10.06 -0.35
C ASN A 88 -22.18 -8.92 0.49
N GLU A 89 -21.96 -7.67 0.10
CA GLU A 89 -22.37 -6.47 0.85
C GLU A 89 -23.68 -5.86 0.32
N GLY A 90 -24.28 -6.45 -0.71
CA GLY A 90 -25.53 -5.95 -1.28
C GLY A 90 -25.38 -4.61 -2.01
N ALA A 91 -24.17 -4.31 -2.51
CA ALA A 91 -23.83 -3.03 -3.11
C ALA A 91 -24.83 -2.60 -4.20
N SER A 92 -25.33 -1.37 -4.09
CA SER A 92 -26.33 -0.81 -5.00
C SER A 92 -25.70 0.00 -6.15
N GLU A 93 -26.45 0.21 -7.22
CA GLU A 93 -26.03 1.07 -8.34
C GLU A 93 -25.79 2.53 -7.91
N ALA A 94 -26.63 3.05 -7.01
CA ALA A 94 -26.47 4.39 -6.45
C ALA A 94 -25.17 4.52 -5.64
N GLU A 95 -24.79 3.45 -4.94
CA GLU A 95 -23.57 3.39 -4.15
C GLU A 95 -22.33 3.43 -5.05
N PHE A 96 -22.29 2.62 -6.12
CA PHE A 96 -21.20 2.67 -7.11
C PHE A 96 -20.98 4.07 -7.68
N THR A 97 -22.05 4.80 -8.01
CA THR A 97 -21.93 6.18 -8.51
C THR A 97 -21.35 7.14 -7.47
N GLY A 98 -21.60 6.90 -6.18
CA GLY A 98 -21.02 7.66 -5.07
C GLY A 98 -19.53 7.35 -4.83
N VAL A 99 -19.12 6.07 -4.87
CA VAL A 99 -17.73 5.68 -4.58
C VAL A 99 -16.79 5.80 -5.78
N LYS A 100 -17.31 5.82 -7.02
CA LYS A 100 -16.54 5.94 -8.26
C LYS A 100 -15.48 7.06 -8.27
N PRO A 101 -15.80 8.33 -7.92
CA PRO A 101 -14.77 9.37 -7.86
C PRO A 101 -13.71 9.08 -6.80
N MET A 102 -14.08 8.48 -5.66
CA MET A 102 -13.14 8.11 -4.60
C MET A 102 -12.17 7.01 -5.06
N LEU A 103 -12.65 6.01 -5.81
CA LEU A 103 -11.81 4.97 -6.40
C LEU A 103 -10.79 5.56 -7.39
N ARG A 104 -11.22 6.51 -8.23
CA ARG A 104 -10.31 7.17 -9.19
C ARG A 104 -9.23 7.96 -8.48
N TRP A 105 -9.59 8.79 -7.52
CA TRP A 105 -8.61 9.55 -6.73
C TRP A 105 -7.66 8.64 -5.94
N SER A 106 -8.17 7.54 -5.38
CA SER A 106 -7.34 6.54 -4.70
C SER A 106 -6.36 5.86 -5.66
N SER A 107 -6.76 5.54 -6.89
CA SER A 107 -5.84 5.00 -7.90
C SER A 107 -4.75 5.99 -8.30
N ILE A 108 -5.07 7.28 -8.40
CA ILE A 108 -4.08 8.33 -8.68
C ILE A 108 -3.07 8.41 -7.53
N CYS A 109 -3.51 8.36 -6.27
CA CYS A 109 -2.60 8.29 -5.12
C CYS A 109 -1.63 7.10 -5.22
N LEU A 110 -2.12 5.92 -5.57
CA LEU A 110 -1.29 4.72 -5.70
C LEU A 110 -0.26 4.87 -6.84
N PHE A 111 -0.64 5.46 -7.96
CA PHE A 111 0.31 5.74 -9.05
C PHE A 111 1.35 6.79 -8.67
N LEU A 112 0.99 7.81 -7.88
CA LEU A 112 1.96 8.79 -7.37
C LEU A 112 2.95 8.15 -6.40
N TYR A 113 2.48 7.27 -5.50
CA TYR A 113 3.38 6.47 -4.65
C TYR A 113 4.29 5.55 -5.46
N ALA A 114 3.75 4.85 -6.45
CA ALA A 114 4.52 3.99 -7.33
C ALA A 114 5.59 4.77 -8.11
N ALA A 115 5.23 5.91 -8.69
CA ALA A 115 6.17 6.76 -9.43
C ALA A 115 7.29 7.29 -8.53
N ALA A 116 6.96 7.71 -7.30
CA ALA A 116 7.95 8.18 -6.34
C ALA A 116 8.92 7.06 -5.93
N LEU A 117 8.40 5.88 -5.59
CA LEU A 117 9.23 4.73 -5.18
C LEU A 117 10.07 4.19 -6.34
N LEU A 118 9.51 4.13 -7.56
CA LEU A 118 10.24 3.71 -8.75
C LEU A 118 11.36 4.70 -9.08
N GLY A 119 11.08 6.00 -8.99
CA GLY A 119 12.08 7.05 -9.16
C GLY A 119 13.23 6.88 -8.17
N LEU A 120 12.91 6.69 -6.88
CA LEU A 120 13.90 6.48 -5.82
C LEU A 120 14.70 5.18 -6.02
N ALA A 121 14.05 4.07 -6.37
CA ALA A 121 14.69 2.77 -6.59
C ALA A 121 15.74 2.81 -7.72
N LEU A 122 15.53 3.66 -8.73
CA LEU A 122 16.43 3.76 -9.88
C LEU A 122 17.47 4.89 -9.74
N THR A 123 17.49 5.62 -8.61
CA THR A 123 18.42 6.75 -8.43
C THR A 123 19.89 6.35 -8.54
N GLY A 124 20.26 5.12 -8.18
CA GLY A 124 21.62 4.58 -8.34
C GLY A 124 22.10 4.57 -9.80
N GLN A 125 21.18 4.50 -10.77
CA GLN A 125 21.49 4.37 -12.21
C GLN A 125 21.55 5.72 -12.94
N PHE A 126 21.18 6.81 -12.28
CA PHE A 126 21.02 8.12 -12.90
C PHE A 126 22.23 9.03 -12.76
N ASP A 127 22.40 9.96 -13.70
CA ASP A 127 23.37 11.05 -13.60
C ASP A 127 22.93 12.13 -12.61
N ALA A 128 23.81 13.10 -12.31
CA ALA A 128 23.51 14.15 -11.35
C ALA A 128 22.30 15.03 -11.73
N GLY A 129 22.08 15.27 -13.03
CA GLY A 129 20.94 16.07 -13.51
C GLY A 129 19.62 15.32 -13.41
N GLN A 130 19.62 14.05 -13.78
CA GLN A 130 18.49 13.13 -13.65
C GLN A 130 18.10 12.92 -12.18
N LYS A 131 19.07 12.81 -11.26
CA LYS A 131 18.79 12.73 -9.81
C LYS A 131 18.03 13.94 -9.29
N ILE A 132 18.35 15.14 -9.77
CA ILE A 132 17.63 16.38 -9.39
C ILE A 132 16.19 16.34 -9.93
N LEU A 133 15.99 15.87 -11.17
CA LEU A 133 14.66 15.71 -11.74
C LEU A 133 13.83 14.69 -10.96
N VAL A 134 14.43 13.55 -10.59
CA VAL A 134 13.77 12.54 -9.75
C VAL A 134 13.41 13.12 -8.40
N PHE A 135 14.31 13.86 -7.74
CA PHE A 135 14.02 14.50 -6.46
C PHE A 135 12.78 15.40 -6.56
N TRP A 136 12.72 16.31 -7.54
CA TRP A 136 11.56 17.19 -7.72
C TRP A 136 10.30 16.43 -8.13
N GLY A 137 10.44 15.37 -8.93
CA GLY A 137 9.34 14.46 -9.27
C GLY A 137 8.75 13.77 -8.05
N VAL A 138 9.61 13.26 -7.16
CA VAL A 138 9.21 12.63 -5.87
C VAL A 138 8.53 13.66 -4.99
N VAL A 139 9.09 14.87 -4.85
CA VAL A 139 8.47 15.95 -4.06
C VAL A 139 7.08 16.29 -4.60
N LEU A 140 6.95 16.48 -5.92
CA LEU A 140 5.67 16.75 -6.56
C LEU A 140 4.67 15.61 -6.35
N ALA A 141 5.12 14.37 -6.48
CA ALA A 141 4.29 13.18 -6.27
C ALA A 141 3.79 13.08 -4.83
N MET A 142 4.63 13.34 -3.84
CA MET A 142 4.27 13.34 -2.42
C MET A 142 3.31 14.48 -2.07
N VAL A 143 3.54 15.69 -2.61
CA VAL A 143 2.63 16.83 -2.43
C VAL A 143 1.26 16.53 -3.06
N GLY A 144 1.24 16.05 -4.29
CA GLY A 144 0.00 15.68 -4.99
C GLY A 144 -0.75 14.56 -4.28
N GLN A 145 -0.06 13.50 -3.86
CA GLN A 145 -0.65 12.39 -3.13
C GLN A 145 -1.20 12.84 -1.78
N SER A 146 -0.49 13.71 -1.06
CA SER A 146 -0.95 14.27 0.22
C SER A 146 -2.23 15.11 0.03
N ALA A 147 -2.26 15.96 -1.00
CA ALA A 147 -3.44 16.77 -1.31
C ALA A 147 -4.67 15.91 -1.64
N ILE A 148 -4.49 14.86 -2.44
CA ILE A 148 -5.58 13.92 -2.77
C ILE A 148 -6.01 13.14 -1.53
N SER A 149 -5.08 12.73 -0.67
CA SER A 149 -5.40 12.02 0.57
C SER A 149 -6.20 12.89 1.53
N MET A 150 -5.88 14.19 1.63
CA MET A 150 -6.69 15.16 2.38
C MET A 150 -8.08 15.36 1.78
N TYR A 151 -8.19 15.36 0.45
CA TYR A 151 -9.47 15.41 -0.24
C TYR A 151 -10.32 14.15 0.06
N LEU A 152 -9.72 12.96 -0.04
CA LEU A 152 -10.37 11.68 0.25
C LEU A 152 -10.83 11.59 1.70
N TRP A 153 -10.03 12.09 2.65
CA TRP A 153 -10.38 12.14 4.07
C TRP A 153 -11.71 12.84 4.32
N ARG A 154 -11.99 13.93 3.59
CA ARG A 154 -13.25 14.67 3.70
C ARG A 154 -14.45 13.89 3.17
N SER A 155 -14.21 12.95 2.26
CA SER A 155 -15.25 12.13 1.64
C SER A 155 -15.48 10.79 2.35
N TYR A 156 -14.57 10.36 3.23
CA TYR A 156 -14.73 9.15 4.03
C TYR A 156 -15.85 9.27 5.06
N ASP A 157 -16.56 8.17 5.27
CA ASP A 157 -17.51 8.00 6.37
C ASP A 157 -16.78 7.88 7.73
N GLU A 158 -17.55 7.79 8.81
CA GLU A 158 -17.03 7.66 10.16
C GLU A 158 -16.24 6.36 10.39
N LEU A 159 -16.60 5.28 9.69
CA LEU A 159 -15.96 3.98 9.80
C LEU A 159 -14.55 4.03 9.18
N TYR A 160 -14.43 4.43 7.92
CA TYR A 160 -13.17 4.57 7.18
C TYR A 160 -12.25 5.60 7.82
N ARG A 161 -12.79 6.71 8.34
CA ARG A 161 -12.00 7.68 9.14
C ARG A 161 -11.46 7.07 10.41
N GLY A 162 -12.28 6.27 11.11
CA GLY A 162 -11.87 5.54 12.31
C GLY A 162 -10.72 4.57 12.02
N VAL A 163 -10.87 3.73 10.99
CA VAL A 163 -9.83 2.77 10.56
C VAL A 163 -8.54 3.49 10.22
N THR A 164 -8.63 4.52 9.37
CA THR A 164 -7.45 5.27 8.92
C THR A 164 -6.75 5.97 10.08
N ARG A 165 -7.50 6.54 11.03
CA ARG A 165 -6.92 7.19 12.22
C ARG A 165 -6.16 6.20 13.10
N GLU A 166 -6.74 5.04 13.37
CA GLU A 166 -6.11 3.99 14.19
C GLU A 166 -4.86 3.40 13.51
N SER A 167 -4.95 3.13 12.21
CA SER A 167 -3.82 2.67 11.40
C SER A 167 -2.68 3.69 11.39
N CYS A 168 -2.97 4.96 11.11
CA CYS A 168 -1.97 6.03 11.10
C CYS A 168 -1.33 6.22 12.48
N ALA A 169 -2.13 6.24 13.56
CA ALA A 169 -1.61 6.40 14.92
C ALA A 169 -0.68 5.24 15.30
N THR A 170 -1.07 4.00 15.00
CA THR A 170 -0.27 2.82 15.30
C THR A 170 1.01 2.78 14.49
N ALA A 171 0.93 3.03 13.18
CA ALA A 171 2.09 3.10 12.30
C ALA A 171 3.06 4.21 12.72
N PHE A 172 2.52 5.37 13.15
CA PHE A 172 3.31 6.48 13.66
C PHE A 172 4.08 6.08 14.92
N VAL A 173 3.43 5.48 15.92
CA VAL A 173 4.10 5.06 17.17
C VAL A 173 5.20 4.03 16.90
N ILE A 174 4.93 3.03 16.05
CA ILE A 174 5.94 2.02 15.69
C ILE A 174 7.14 2.69 15.02
N THR A 175 6.88 3.56 14.05
CA THR A 175 7.92 4.27 13.31
C THR A 175 8.72 5.20 14.22
N GLU A 176 8.05 5.94 15.09
CA GLU A 176 8.66 6.84 16.06
C GLU A 176 9.63 6.07 16.96
N ILE A 177 9.18 4.98 17.59
CA ILE A 177 10.03 4.15 18.45
C ILE A 177 11.26 3.66 17.69
N LEU A 178 11.10 3.16 16.47
CA LEU A 178 12.22 2.67 15.67
C LEU A 178 13.22 3.77 15.33
N LEU A 179 12.73 4.96 14.94
CA LEU A 179 13.59 6.10 14.61
C LEU A 179 14.31 6.65 15.86
N PHE A 180 13.65 6.70 17.02
CA PHE A 180 14.27 7.12 18.26
C PHE A 180 15.33 6.13 18.76
N VAL A 181 15.03 4.84 18.74
CA VAL A 181 15.99 3.79 19.14
C VAL A 181 17.19 3.80 18.20
N TRP A 182 16.96 3.88 16.89
CA TRP A 182 18.04 3.98 15.91
C TRP A 182 18.86 5.26 16.08
N GLY A 183 18.22 6.42 16.23
CA GLY A 183 18.89 7.69 16.44
C GLY A 183 19.72 7.72 17.72
N ALA A 184 19.18 7.18 18.82
CA ALA A 184 19.91 7.02 20.07
C ALA A 184 21.11 6.08 19.92
N ALA A 185 20.94 4.95 19.24
CA ALA A 185 22.03 4.01 18.98
C ALA A 185 23.16 4.64 18.15
N ALA A 186 22.80 5.44 17.13
CA ALA A 186 23.76 6.18 16.33
C ALA A 186 24.54 7.21 17.17
N LEU A 187 23.87 7.95 18.05
CA LEU A 187 24.51 8.91 18.97
C LEU A 187 25.40 8.21 20.02
N CYS A 188 25.06 7.00 20.44
CA CYS A 188 25.88 6.18 21.32
C CYS A 188 27.07 5.49 20.62
N GLY A 189 27.29 5.75 19.33
CA GLY A 189 28.45 5.22 18.59
C GLY A 189 28.31 3.76 18.16
N LEU A 190 27.10 3.19 18.15
CA LEU A 190 26.85 1.79 17.75
C LEU A 190 27.01 1.54 16.23
N GLN A 191 27.50 2.51 15.45
CA GLN A 191 27.78 2.43 13.99
C GLN A 191 26.66 1.83 13.14
N ILE A 192 25.40 2.05 13.51
CA ILE A 192 24.24 1.59 12.73
C ILE A 192 23.89 2.66 11.68
N ALA A 193 24.59 2.65 10.54
CA ALA A 193 24.28 3.52 9.42
C ALA A 193 23.30 2.81 8.45
N PHE A 194 22.04 3.22 8.45
CA PHE A 194 21.08 2.78 7.42
C PHE A 194 21.17 3.68 6.20
N GLU A 195 21.07 3.07 5.02
CA GLU A 195 20.85 3.81 3.78
C GLU A 195 19.54 4.59 3.88
N PRO A 196 19.47 5.86 3.43
CA PRO A 196 18.24 6.67 3.52
C PRO A 196 17.02 5.99 2.88
N LEU A 197 17.22 5.26 1.77
CA LEU A 197 16.16 4.52 1.11
C LEU A 197 15.62 3.37 1.98
N ALA A 198 16.49 2.71 2.75
CA ALA A 198 16.08 1.65 3.67
C ALA A 198 15.08 2.16 4.72
N VAL A 199 15.30 3.38 5.22
CA VAL A 199 14.38 4.03 6.17
C VAL A 199 13.04 4.32 5.51
N ILE A 200 13.03 4.89 4.30
CA ILE A 200 11.79 5.20 3.56
C ILE A 200 10.96 3.93 3.33
N VAL A 201 11.61 2.87 2.86
CA VAL A 201 10.97 1.58 2.57
C VAL A 201 10.46 0.93 3.87
N ALA A 202 11.22 0.99 4.96
CA ALA A 202 10.79 0.45 6.25
C ALA A 202 9.53 1.17 6.77
N VAL A 203 9.51 2.50 6.74
CA VAL A 203 8.34 3.30 7.13
C VAL A 203 7.12 2.93 6.29
N MET A 204 7.29 2.80 4.98
CA MET A 204 6.21 2.41 4.07
C MET A 204 5.71 0.99 4.37
N GLY A 205 6.61 0.04 4.59
CA GLY A 205 6.27 -1.35 4.93
C GLY A 205 5.51 -1.47 6.24
N ILE A 206 5.91 -0.71 7.27
CA ILE A 206 5.20 -0.63 8.55
C ILE A 206 3.80 -0.07 8.34
N TYR A 207 3.68 1.07 7.67
CA TYR A 207 2.39 1.70 7.40
C TYR A 207 1.44 0.76 6.64
N TRP A 208 1.94 0.08 5.61
CA TRP A 208 1.15 -0.84 4.80
C TRP A 208 0.69 -2.06 5.60
N THR A 209 1.58 -2.66 6.38
CA THR A 209 1.27 -3.84 7.21
C THR A 209 0.23 -3.50 8.28
N VAL A 210 0.41 -2.37 8.98
CA VAL A 210 -0.53 -1.89 10.00
C VAL A 210 -1.89 -1.60 9.38
N SER A 211 -1.91 -0.94 8.21
CA SER A 211 -3.15 -0.63 7.50
C SER A 211 -3.93 -1.89 7.12
N ILE A 212 -3.25 -2.90 6.57
CA ILE A 212 -3.88 -4.20 6.25
C ILE A 212 -4.44 -4.87 7.50
N TRP A 213 -3.69 -4.84 8.61
CA TRP A 213 -4.11 -5.46 9.86
C TRP A 213 -5.41 -4.85 10.41
N PHE A 214 -5.52 -3.52 10.42
CA PHE A 214 -6.74 -2.84 10.89
C PHE A 214 -7.94 -3.02 9.95
N VAL A 215 -7.71 -3.00 8.64
CA VAL A 215 -8.78 -3.27 7.66
C VAL A 215 -9.29 -4.72 7.82
N ALA A 216 -8.38 -5.69 7.98
CA ALA A 216 -8.73 -7.09 8.22
C ALA A 216 -9.47 -7.28 9.55
N LYS A 217 -9.04 -6.62 10.63
CA LYS A 217 -9.66 -6.68 11.96
C LYS A 217 -11.11 -6.18 11.95
N ARG A 218 -11.43 -5.22 11.09
CA ARG A 218 -12.78 -4.64 10.97
C ARG A 218 -13.66 -5.34 9.92
N GLY A 219 -13.18 -6.43 9.32
CA GLY A 219 -13.96 -7.22 8.36
C GLY A 219 -14.17 -6.54 7.00
N LEU A 220 -13.34 -5.53 6.67
CA LEU A 220 -13.42 -4.76 5.42
C LEU A 220 -12.62 -5.39 4.27
N VAL A 221 -12.08 -6.59 4.47
CA VAL A 221 -11.39 -7.40 3.45
C VAL A 221 -12.21 -8.64 3.20
#